data_AF-A0AAW9FLR1-F1
#
_entry.id   AF-A0AAW9FLR1-F1
#
_cell.length_a   1.000
_cell.length_b   1.000
_cell.length_c   1.000
_cell.angle_alpha   90.00
_cell.angle_beta   90.00
_cell.angle_gamma   90.00
#
_symmetry.space_group_name_H-M   'P 1'
#
loop_
_entity.id
_entity.type
_entity.pdbx_description
1 polymer ?
#
loop_
_entity_poly.entity_id
_entity_poly.type
_entity_poly.pdbx_seq_one_letter_code
_entity_poly.pdbx_strand_id
1 'polypeptide(L)' 'MRASRLVLTAFPATTMIAVVVFMPGIEHWLAAFGKTAQAKLMLGRIGLALPYATAAAIGTIFLFAA' A
#
# COMPACT_ATOMS: atom_id res chain seq x y z
N MET A 1 10.61 -23.30 -16.92
CA MET A 1 10.92 -22.34 -15.84
C MET A 1 11.00 -23.11 -14.52
N ARG A 2 12.03 -22.92 -13.68
CA ARG A 2 12.12 -23.61 -12.37
C ARG A 2 11.08 -23.00 -11.43
N ALA A 3 10.36 -23.83 -10.66
CA ALA A 3 9.32 -23.40 -9.72
C ALA A 3 9.77 -22.24 -8.81
N SER A 4 11.05 -22.22 -8.44
CA SER A 4 11.69 -21.16 -7.63
C SER A 4 11.55 -19.75 -8.22
N ARG A 5 11.66 -19.59 -9.56
CA ARG A 5 11.50 -18.27 -10.19
C ARG A 5 10.06 -17.79 -10.20
N LEU A 6 9.11 -18.71 -10.40
CA LEU A 6 7.68 -18.39 -10.40
C LEU A 6 7.24 -17.91 -9.00
N VAL A 7 7.73 -18.57 -7.95
CA VAL A 7 7.49 -18.13 -6.57
C VAL A 7 8.07 -16.73 -6.34
N LEU A 8 9.33 -16.50 -6.74
CA LEU A 8 9.99 -15.20 -6.58
C LEU A 8 9.28 -14.04 -7.30
N THR A 9 8.64 -14.29 -8.45
CA THR A 9 7.88 -13.26 -9.17
C THR A 9 6.42 -13.14 -8.71
N ALA A 10 5.79 -14.24 -8.27
CA ALA A 10 4.41 -14.23 -7.81
C ALA A 10 4.28 -13.59 -6.42
N PHE A 11 5.28 -13.79 -5.56
CA PHE A 11 5.28 -13.28 -4.19
C PHE A 11 5.12 -11.76 -4.07
N PRO A 12 5.91 -10.90 -4.77
CA PRO A 12 5.70 -9.46 -4.78
C PRO A 12 4.32 -9.05 -5.32
N ALA A 13 3.85 -9.69 -6.41
CA ALA A 13 2.55 -9.38 -6.97
C ALA A 13 1.41 -9.68 -5.98
N THR A 14 1.45 -10.84 -5.32
CA THR A 14 0.43 -11.22 -4.34
C THR A 14 0.43 -10.31 -3.10
N THR A 15 1.61 -9.88 -2.64
CA THR A 15 1.73 -8.96 -1.50
C THR A 15 1.24 -7.55 -1.85
N MET A 16 1.56 -7.02 -3.04
CA MET A 16 1.02 -5.74 -3.52
C MET A 16 -0.51 -5.76 -3.62
N ILE A 17 -1.10 -6.86 -4.12
CA ILE A 17 -2.57 -7.01 -4.18
C ILE A 17 -3.17 -7.07 -2.79
N ALA A 18 -2.58 -7.86 -1.88
CA ALA A 18 -3.07 -7.96 -0.51
C ALA A 18 -3.10 -6.59 0.18
N VAL A 19 -2.07 -5.77 0.00
CA VAL A 19 -1.97 -4.41 0.56
C VAL A 19 -3.14 -3.55 0.09
N VAL A 20 -3.45 -3.54 -1.22
CA VAL A 20 -4.57 -2.77 -1.77
C VAL A 20 -5.93 -3.28 -1.28
N VAL A 21 -6.07 -4.59 -1.07
CA VAL A 21 -7.33 -5.21 -0.63
C VAL A 21 -7.59 -5.03 0.87
N PHE A 22 -6.54 -5.05 1.71
CA PHE A 22 -6.67 -5.01 3.16
C PHE A 22 -6.46 -3.64 3.80
N MET A 23 -5.88 -2.66 3.08
CA MET A 23 -5.75 -1.27 3.55
C MET A 23 -6.96 -0.32 3.31
N PRO A 24 -8.09 -0.68 2.65
CA PRO A 24 -9.25 0.21 2.61
C PRO A 24 -9.75 0.57 4.02
N GLY A 25 -10.11 1.84 4.23
CA GLY A 25 -10.50 2.38 5.54
C GLY A 25 -9.37 3.11 6.28
N ILE A 26 -8.12 3.02 5.79
CA ILE A 26 -6.99 3.76 6.35
C ILE A 26 -7.14 5.28 6.20
N GLU A 27 -7.92 5.74 5.23
CA GLU A 27 -8.31 7.14 5.07
C GLU A 27 -9.07 7.68 6.29
N HIS A 28 -9.83 6.84 6.99
CA HIS A 28 -10.56 7.24 8.19
C HIS A 28 -9.64 7.33 9.41
N TRP A 29 -8.72 6.36 9.54
CA TRP A 29 -7.67 6.37 10.55
C TRP A 29 -6.75 7.58 10.39
N LEU A 30 -6.35 7.90 9.16
CA LEU A 30 -5.47 9.03 8.88
C LEU A 30 -6.20 10.37 9.08
N ALA A 31 -7.47 10.46 8.68
CA ALA A 31 -8.30 11.63 8.94
C ALA A 31 -8.48 11.90 10.44
N ALA A 32 -8.50 10.88 11.31
CA ALA A 32 -8.66 11.05 12.75
C ALA A 32 -7.54 11.86 13.41
N PHE A 33 -6.35 11.92 12.81
CA PHE A 33 -5.25 12.78 13.28
C PHE A 33 -5.52 14.28 13.09
N GLY A 34 -6.45 14.66 12.20
CA GLY A 34 -6.82 16.05 11.97
C GLY A 34 -7.63 16.63 13.12
N LYS A 35 -7.14 17.69 13.75
CA LYS A 35 -7.89 18.41 14.82
C LYS A 35 -8.95 19.38 14.28
N THR A 36 -8.83 19.81 13.02
CA THR A 36 -9.79 20.70 12.34
C THR A 36 -10.47 19.99 11.18
N ALA A 37 -11.68 20.44 10.80
CA ALA A 37 -12.42 19.83 9.68
C ALA A 37 -11.60 19.79 8.38
N GLN A 38 -10.86 20.87 8.09
CA GLN A 38 -10.00 20.97 6.92
C GLN A 38 -8.82 19.99 6.98
N ALA A 39 -8.19 19.83 8.15
CA ALA A 39 -7.10 18.86 8.34
C ALA A 39 -7.60 17.41 8.17
N LYS A 40 -8.78 17.07 8.71
CA LYS A 40 -9.39 15.75 8.53
C LYS A 40 -9.63 15.42 7.05
N LEU A 41 -10.18 16.37 6.29
CA LEU A 41 -10.41 16.20 4.85
C LEU A 41 -9.11 16.03 4.07
N MET A 42 -8.09 16.84 4.37
CA MET A 42 -6.79 16.75 3.70
C MET A 42 -6.12 15.40 3.98
N LEU A 43 -6.07 14.99 5.25
CA LEU A 43 -5.47 13.73 5.67
C LEU A 43 -6.24 12.52 5.14
N GLY A 44 -7.58 12.57 5.08
CA GLY A 44 -8.39 11.53 4.45
C GLY A 44 -8.06 11.36 2.96
N ARG A 45 -7.93 12.47 2.22
CA ARG A 45 -7.53 12.44 0.79
C ARG A 45 -6.13 11.89 0.59
N ILE A 46 -5.19 12.22 1.47
CA ILE A 46 -3.84 11.62 1.46
C ILE A 46 -3.93 10.12 1.76
N GLY A 47 -4.80 9.73 2.68
CA GLY A 47 -5.02 8.34 3.07
C GLY A 47 -5.51 7.45 1.92
N LEU A 48 -6.28 7.99 0.98
CA LEU A 48 -6.71 7.26 -0.23
C LEU A 48 -5.53 6.86 -1.13
N ALA A 49 -4.45 7.65 -1.14
CA ALA A 49 -3.25 7.33 -1.93
C ALA A 49 -2.30 6.36 -1.21
N LEU A 50 -2.45 6.22 0.10
CA LEU A 50 -1.55 5.43 0.95
C LEU A 50 -1.45 3.95 0.53
N PRO A 51 -2.56 3.21 0.26
CA PRO A 51 -2.47 1.81 -0.16
C PRO A 51 -1.64 1.61 -1.43
N TYR A 52 -1.81 2.51 -2.40
CA TYR A 52 -1.08 2.44 -3.67
C TYR A 52 0.40 2.82 -3.50
N ALA A 53 0.70 3.81 -2.68
CA ALA A 53 2.07 4.18 -2.35
C ALA A 53 2.80 3.06 -1.61
N THR A 54 2.12 2.39 -0.66
CA THR A 54 2.67 1.22 0.05
C THR A 54 2.87 0.04 -0.89
N ALA A 55 1.92 -0.24 -1.80
CA ALA A 55 2.09 -1.28 -2.81
C ALA A 55 3.29 -0.99 -3.72
N ALA A 56 3.42 0.25 -4.21
CA ALA A 56 4.57 0.67 -5.02
C ALA A 56 5.89 0.49 -4.28
N ALA A 57 5.96 0.90 -3.01
CA ALA A 57 7.16 0.73 -2.18
C ALA A 57 7.54 -0.75 -2.03
N ILE A 58 6.57 -1.64 -1.81
CA ILE A 58 6.80 -3.09 -1.73
C ILE A 58 7.36 -3.61 -3.06
N GLY A 59 6.76 -3.24 -4.19
CA GLY A 59 7.26 -3.61 -5.52
C GLY A 59 8.70 -3.14 -5.75
N THR A 60 9.02 -1.90 -5.36
CA THR A 60 10.38 -1.34 -5.42
C THR A 60 11.35 -2.14 -4.55
N ILE A 61 10.98 -2.46 -3.30
CA ILE A 61 11.83 -3.27 -2.41
C ILE A 61 12.13 -4.62 -3.06
N PHE A 62 11.12 -5.35 -3.54
CA PHE A 62 11.36 -6.64 -4.18
C PHE A 62 12.18 -6.54 -5.46
N LEU A 63 12.06 -5.45 -6.22
CA LEU A 63 12.86 -5.23 -7.43
C LEU A 63 14.34 -5.03 -7.13
N PHE A 64 14.68 -4.38 -6.01
CA PHE A 64 16.06 -4.00 -5.66
C PHE A 64 16.67 -4.80 -4.50
N ALA A 65 15.90 -5.63 -3.79
CA ALA A 65 16.39 -6.43 -2.67
C ALA A 65 17.07 -7.75 -3.09
N ALA A 66 17.07 -8.08 -4.40
CA ALA A 66 17.64 -9.31 -4.96
C ALA A 66 19.06 -9.11 -5.50
#